data_AF-A7TA82-F1
#
_entry.id   AF-A7TA82-F1
#
_cell.length_a   1.000
_cell.length_b   1.000
_cell.length_c   1.000
_cell.angle_alpha   90.00
_cell.angle_beta   90.00
_cell.angle_gamma   90.00
#
_symmetry.space_group_name_H-M   'P 1'
#
loop_
_entity.id
_entity.type
_entity.pdbx_description
1 polymer ?
#
loop_
_entity_poly.entity_id
_entity_poly.type
_entity_poly.pdbx_seq_one_letter_code
_entity_poly.pdbx_strand_id
1 'polypeptide(L)'
;AMEQMLGGAIGGILFALFSGQPLIILGATGPMLVFEEIVYTFCERVGLEYLSFRLWIGIWTMLFCLILVVTDASAMICYFTRFTEETFATLIAIIYIYEGFKKLFHILDDYPIHI
;
A
#
# COMPACT_ATOMS: atom_id res chain seq x y z
N ALA A 1 5.62 10.44 -8.46
CA ALA A 1 6.07 11.06 -7.19
C ALA A 1 5.17 12.21 -6.76
N MET A 2 5.01 13.26 -7.57
CA MET A 2 4.17 14.43 -7.21
C MET A 2 2.71 14.08 -6.91
N GLU A 3 2.09 13.21 -7.71
CA GLU A 3 0.70 12.77 -7.50
C GLU A 3 0.52 12.00 -6.17
N GLN A 4 1.47 11.14 -5.83
CA GLN A 4 1.47 10.37 -4.58
C GLN A 4 1.66 11.29 -3.36
N MET A 5 2.49 12.33 -3.48
CA MET A 5 2.67 13.34 -2.43
C MET A 5 1.41 14.17 -2.23
N LEU A 6 0.80 14.66 -3.31
CA LEU A 6 -0.42 15.45 -3.25
C LEU A 6 -1.61 14.63 -2.73
N GLY A 7 -1.78 13.41 -3.24
CA GLY A 7 -2.82 12.49 -2.79
C GLY A 7 -2.66 12.10 -1.32
N GLY A 8 -1.43 11.80 -0.90
CA GLY A 8 -1.11 11.52 0.50
C GLY A 8 -1.38 12.71 1.43
N ALA A 9 -1.02 13.93 1.02
CA ALA A 9 -1.27 15.14 1.80
C ALA A 9 -2.78 15.42 1.98
N ILE A 10 -3.55 15.36 0.90
CA ILE A 10 -5.01 15.58 0.95
C ILE A 10 -5.68 14.49 1.79
N GLY A 11 -5.33 13.21 1.57
CA GLY A 11 -5.85 12.10 2.34
C GLY A 11 -5.51 12.18 3.83
N GLY A 12 -4.28 12.58 4.16
CA GLY A 12 -3.82 12.77 5.54
C GLY A 12 -4.55 13.89 6.27
N ILE A 13 -4.77 15.04 5.62
CA ILE A 13 -5.53 16.16 6.21
C ILE A 13 -6.97 15.76 6.49
N LEU A 14 -7.64 15.14 5.51
CA LEU A 14 -9.01 14.67 5.68
C LEU A 14 -9.12 13.63 6.80
N PHE A 15 -8.20 12.68 6.86
CA PHE A 15 -8.18 11.68 7.92
C PHE A 15 -7.90 12.28 9.29
N ALA A 16 -6.97 13.23 9.41
CA ALA A 16 -6.68 13.89 10.67
C ALA A 16 -7.89 14.66 11.24
N LEU A 17 -8.73 15.25 10.38
CA LEU A 17 -9.91 16.00 10.80
C LEU A 17 -11.10 15.12 11.17
N PHE A 18 -11.28 13.97 10.51
CA PHE A 18 -12.49 13.14 10.61
C PHE A 18 -12.27 11.75 11.22
N SER A 19 -11.04 11.34 11.58
CA SER A 19 -10.75 10.02 12.15
C SER A 19 -10.95 9.96 13.66
N GLY A 20 -11.26 8.76 14.18
CA GLY A 20 -11.31 8.48 15.62
C GLY A 20 -9.94 8.30 16.28
N GLN A 21 -8.88 8.05 15.49
CA GLN A 21 -7.50 7.90 15.97
C GLN A 21 -6.51 8.62 15.04
N PRO A 22 -6.27 9.92 15.24
CA PRO A 22 -5.44 10.74 14.34
C PRO A 22 -3.94 10.45 14.43
N LEU A 23 -3.49 9.58 15.35
CA LEU A 23 -2.08 9.14 15.42
C LEU A 23 -1.70 8.19 14.27
N ILE A 24 -2.67 7.64 13.54
CA ILE A 24 -2.40 6.75 12.41
C ILE A 24 -1.92 7.60 11.22
N ILE A 25 -0.67 7.38 10.79
CA ILE A 25 -0.10 8.04 9.62
C ILE A 25 -0.54 7.29 8.37
N LEU A 26 -1.28 7.97 7.50
CA LEU A 26 -1.61 7.46 6.17
C LEU A 26 -0.45 7.72 5.20
N GLY A 27 -0.05 6.69 4.47
CA GLY A 27 0.99 6.79 3.46
C GLY A 27 1.01 5.58 2.54
N ALA A 28 1.67 5.72 1.38
CA ALA A 28 1.92 4.61 0.49
C ALA A 28 2.83 3.59 1.18
N THR A 29 2.40 2.34 1.26
CA THR A 29 3.18 1.25 1.86
C THR A 29 3.91 0.47 0.76
N GLY A 30 5.09 -0.08 1.09
CA GLY A 30 5.89 -0.87 0.14
C GLY A 30 5.09 -1.96 -0.58
N PRO A 31 4.30 -2.80 0.13
CA PRO A 31 3.46 -3.81 -0.51
C PRO A 31 2.43 -3.25 -1.50
N MET A 32 1.89 -2.06 -1.25
CA MET A 32 0.94 -1.41 -2.16
C MET A 32 1.62 -0.95 -3.45
N LEU A 33 2.87 -0.46 -3.37
CA LEU A 33 3.66 -0.12 -4.57
C LEU A 33 3.97 -1.36 -5.42
N VAL A 34 4.35 -2.47 -4.78
CA VAL A 34 4.56 -3.75 -5.49
C VAL A 34 3.29 -4.25 -6.14
N PHE A 35 2.14 -4.11 -5.48
CA PHE A 35 0.85 -4.43 -6.07
C PHE A 35 0.54 -3.56 -7.31
N GLU A 36 0.79 -2.24 -7.24
CA GLU A 36 0.60 -1.34 -8.39
C GLU A 36 1.52 -1.71 -9.57
N GLU A 37 2.76 -2.14 -9.32
CA GLU A 37 3.70 -2.60 -10.36
C GLU A 37 3.20 -3.88 -11.05
N ILE A 38 2.67 -4.85 -10.28
CA ILE A 38 2.07 -6.08 -10.83
C ILE A 38 0.84 -5.74 -11.67
N VAL A 39 -0.04 -4.85 -11.20
CA VAL A 39 -1.22 -4.43 -11.95
C VAL A 39 -0.83 -3.71 -13.24
N TYR A 40 0.19 -2.86 -13.19
CA TYR A 40 0.70 -2.16 -14.37
C TYR A 40 1.20 -3.15 -15.44
N THR A 41 2.07 -4.08 -15.05
CA THR A 41 2.59 -5.12 -15.98
C THR A 41 1.50 -6.06 -16.49
N PHE A 42 0.47 -6.33 -15.69
CA PHE A 42 -0.70 -7.08 -16.14
C PHE A 42 -1.51 -6.33 -17.20
N CYS A 43 -1.79 -5.04 -16.97
CA CYS A 43 -2.51 -4.21 -17.94
C CYS A 43 -1.76 -4.10 -19.28
N GLU A 44 -0.43 -3.96 -19.24
CA GLU A 44 0.42 -3.93 -20.44
C GLU A 44 0.33 -5.24 -21.25
N ARG A 45 0.34 -6.39 -20.58
CA ARG A 45 0.23 -7.71 -21.24
C ARG A 45 -1.13 -7.96 -21.88
N VAL A 46 -2.21 -7.46 -21.27
CA VAL A 46 -3.59 -7.67 -21.75
C VAL A 46 -4.03 -6.55 -22.71
N GLY A 47 -3.26 -5.45 -22.81
CA GLY A 47 -3.59 -4.31 -23.65
C GLY A 47 -4.72 -3.43 -23.08
N LEU A 48 -4.89 -3.41 -21.75
CA LEU A 48 -5.90 -2.60 -21.07
C LEU A 48 -5.32 -1.26 -20.62
N GLU A 49 -6.13 -0.21 -20.66
CA GLU A 49 -5.75 1.10 -20.12
C GLU A 49 -5.62 1.05 -18.59
N TYR A 50 -4.39 1.21 -18.10
CA TYR A 50 -4.06 1.16 -16.68
C TYR A 50 -4.90 2.14 -15.84
N LEU A 51 -5.11 3.37 -16.31
CA LEU A 51 -5.83 4.40 -15.55
C LEU A 51 -7.30 4.03 -15.33
N SER A 52 -7.98 3.58 -16.39
CA SER A 52 -9.36 3.11 -16.34
C SER A 52 -9.50 1.88 -15.42
N PHE A 53 -8.55 0.94 -15.52
CA PHE A 53 -8.55 -0.25 -14.67
C PHE A 53 -8.29 0.08 -13.19
N ARG A 54 -7.36 1.00 -12.90
CA ARG A 54 -7.07 1.49 -11.54
C ARG A 54 -8.31 2.13 -10.89
N LEU A 55 -9.07 2.91 -11.67
CA LEU A 55 -10.32 3.51 -11.20
C LEU A 55 -11.35 2.42 -10.83
N TRP A 56 -11.51 1.39 -11.68
CA TRP A 56 -12.41 0.27 -11.40
C TRP A 56 -12.02 -0.50 -10.13
N ILE A 57 -10.72 -0.78 -9.93
CA ILE A 57 -10.24 -1.39 -8.68
C ILE A 57 -10.65 -0.52 -7.48
N GLY A 58 -10.41 0.79 -7.55
CA GLY A 58 -10.76 1.73 -6.48
C GLY A 58 -12.26 1.75 -6.16
N ILE A 59 -13.13 1.72 -7.17
CA ILE A 59 -14.59 1.67 -6.98
C ILE A 59 -14.99 0.39 -6.24
N TRP A 60 -14.48 -0.76 -6.66
CA TRP A 60 -14.79 -2.04 -5.99
C TRP A 60 -14.24 -2.09 -4.57
N THR A 61 -13.02 -1.59 -4.34
CA THR A 61 -12.45 -1.49 -2.98
C THR A 61 -13.30 -0.60 -2.08
N MET A 62 -13.79 0.54 -2.57
CA MET A 62 -14.70 1.42 -1.83
C MET A 62 -16.02 0.72 -1.51
N LEU A 63 -16.61 0.00 -2.48
CA LEU A 63 -17.85 -0.74 -2.27
C LEU A 63 -17.69 -1.82 -1.19
N PHE A 64 -16.62 -2.62 -1.26
CA PHE A 64 -16.35 -3.63 -0.24
C PHE A 64 -16.06 -3.01 1.13
N CYS A 65 -15.36 -1.87 1.18
CA CYS A 65 -15.13 -1.14 2.40
C CYS A 65 -16.45 -0.70 3.06
N LEU A 66 -17.38 -0.13 2.28
CA LEU A 66 -18.70 0.26 2.79
C LEU A 66 -19.50 -0.94 3.30
N ILE A 67 -19.48 -2.07 2.58
CA ILE A 67 -20.15 -3.30 3.03
C ILE A 67 -19.57 -3.73 4.39
N LEU A 68 -18.24 -3.76 4.53
CA LEU A 68 -17.58 -4.16 5.78
C LEU A 68 -17.94 -3.26 6.95
N VAL A 69 -18.05 -1.94 6.72
CA VAL A 69 -18.49 -0.96 7.73
C VAL A 69 -19.94 -1.21 8.15
N VAL A 70 -20.84 -1.45 7.20
CA VAL A 70 -22.27 -1.74 7.50
C VAL A 70 -22.42 -3.07 8.24
N THR A 71 -21.58 -4.07 7.94
CA THR A 71 -21.58 -5.38 8.62
C THR A 71 -20.84 -5.39 9.96
N ASP A 72 -20.28 -4.25 10.40
CA ASP A 72 -19.45 -4.14 11.61
C ASP A 72 -18.34 -5.20 11.69
N ALA A 73 -17.58 -5.33 10.60
CA ALA A 73 -16.45 -6.26 10.54
C ALA A 73 -15.35 -5.97 11.58
N SER A 74 -15.38 -4.79 12.23
CA SER A 74 -14.53 -4.44 13.38
C SER A 74 -14.60 -5.47 14.50
N ALA A 75 -15.75 -6.10 14.73
CA ALA A 75 -15.89 -7.16 15.73
C ALA A 75 -14.99 -8.37 15.42
N MET A 76 -14.66 -8.62 14.14
CA MET A 76 -13.77 -9.70 13.73
C MET A 76 -12.32 -9.45 14.16
N ILE A 77 -11.93 -8.18 14.34
CA ILE A 77 -10.58 -7.81 14.80
C ILE A 77 -10.30 -8.41 16.18
N CYS A 78 -11.32 -8.59 17.02
CA CYS A 78 -11.18 -9.22 18.34
C CYS A 78 -10.75 -10.71 18.29
N TYR A 79 -10.84 -11.37 17.13
CA TYR A 79 -10.33 -12.74 16.95
C TYR A 79 -8.85 -12.79 16.55
N PHE A 80 -8.26 -11.65 16.15
CA PHE A 80 -6.83 -11.60 15.91
C PHE A 80 -6.09 -11.66 17.25
N THR A 81 -5.22 -12.66 17.39
CA THR A 81 -4.40 -12.82 18.59
C THR A 81 -3.09 -12.05 18.44
N ARG A 82 -2.50 -11.68 19.58
CA ARG A 82 -1.19 -11.02 19.66
C ARG A 82 -0.11 -11.73 18.84
N PHE A 83 -0.15 -13.06 18.79
CA PHE A 83 0.79 -13.85 17.98
C PHE A 83 0.68 -13.54 16.48
N THR A 84 -0.54 -13.41 15.95
CA THR A 84 -0.78 -13.07 14.55
C THR A 84 -0.31 -11.64 14.25
N GLU A 85 -0.56 -10.70 15.15
CA GLU A 85 -0.12 -9.31 15.01
C GLU A 85 1.41 -9.18 14.99
N GLU A 86 2.09 -9.82 15.95
CA GLU A 86 3.55 -9.83 16.03
C GLU A 86 4.19 -10.52 14.81
N THR A 87 3.59 -11.62 14.33
CA THR A 87 4.04 -12.32 13.12
C THR A 87 3.87 -11.44 11.87
N PHE A 88 2.73 -10.76 11.74
CA PHE A 88 2.45 -9.87 10.61
C PHE A 88 3.39 -8.65 10.59
N ALA A 89 3.63 -8.03 11.74
CA ALA A 89 4.58 -6.93 11.86
C ALA A 89 6.00 -7.36 11.47
N THR A 90 6.42 -8.55 11.93
CA THR A 90 7.73 -9.13 11.58
C THR A 90 7.86 -9.39 10.08
N LEU A 91 6.79 -9.89 9.44
CA LEU A 91 6.76 -10.14 8.00
C LEU A 91 6.94 -8.83 7.20
N ILE A 92 6.19 -7.78 7.54
CA ILE A 92 6.34 -6.48 6.86
C ILE A 92 7.75 -5.92 7.07
N ALA A 93 8.31 -6.04 8.28
CA ALA A 93 9.67 -5.58 8.56
C ALA A 93 10.72 -6.28 7.68
N ILE A 94 10.61 -7.61 7.52
CA ILE A 94 11.52 -8.38 6.65
C ILE A 94 11.38 -7.95 5.19
N ILE A 95 10.16 -7.76 4.68
CA ILE A 95 9.91 -7.29 3.31
C ILE A 95 10.57 -5.92 3.09
N TYR A 96 10.45 -5.01 4.06
CA TYR A 96 11.02 -3.68 3.95
C TYR A 96 12.56 -3.70 3.90
N ILE A 97 13.19 -4.55 4.72
CA ILE A 97 14.65 -4.76 4.70
C ILE A 97 15.10 -5.32 3.34
N TYR A 98 14.39 -6.33 2.82
CA TYR A 98 14.69 -6.93 1.52
C TYR A 98 14.60 -5.89 0.38
N GLU A 99 13.55 -5.09 0.37
CA GLU A 99 13.37 -4.04 -0.64
C GLU A 99 14.46 -2.96 -0.55
N GLY A 100 14.92 -2.64 0.67
CA GLY A 100 16.06 -1.74 0.90
C GLY A 100 17.36 -2.27 0.28
N PHE A 101 17.70 -3.55 0.49
CA PHE A 101 18.86 -4.17 -0.14
C PHE A 101 18.73 -4.24 -1.67
N LYS A 102 17.54 -4.58 -2.19
CA LYS A 102 17.29 -4.59 -3.64
C LYS A 102 17.58 -3.24 -4.28
N LYS A 103 17.12 -2.14 -3.65
CA LYS A 103 17.40 -0.77 -4.12
C LYS A 103 18.89 -0.41 -4.03
N LEU A 104 19.58 -0.84 -2.96
CA LEU A 104 21.02 -0.63 -2.82
C LEU A 104 21.82 -1.30 -3.94
N PHE A 105 21.52 -2.57 -4.24
CA PHE A 105 22.19 -3.29 -5.32
C PHE A 105 21.90 -2.69 -6.70
N HIS A 106 20.68 -2.20 -6.93
CA HIS A 106 20.34 -1.49 -8.17
C HIS A 106 21.21 -0.25 -8.39
N ILE A 107 21.44 0.54 -7.33
CA ILE A 107 22.30 1.73 -7.40
C ILE A 107 23.75 1.35 -7.68
N LEU A 108 24.23 0.23 -7.11
CA LEU A 108 25.59 -0.25 -7.32
C LEU A 108 25.84 -0.70 -8.78
N ASP A 109 24.81 -1.25 -9.43
CA ASP A 109 24.86 -1.61 -10.86
C ASP A 109 24.81 -0.37 -11.75
N ASP A 110 23.96 0.61 -11.43
CA ASP A 110 23.85 1.88 -12.16
C ASP A 110 25.12 2.76 -12.06
N TYR A 111 25.81 2.71 -10.91
CA TYR A 111 27.07 3.42 -10.67
C TYR A 111 28.18 2.44 -10.29
N PRO A 112 28.72 1.68 -11.26
CA PRO A 112 29.77 0.72 -10.98
C PRO A 112 30.98 1.46 -10.40
N ILE A 113 31.46 0.99 -9.25
CA ILE A 113 32.59 1.58 -8.56
C ILE A 113 33.84 1.33 -9.42
N HIS A 114 34.29 2.34 -10.15
CA HIS A 114 35.60 2.33 -10.78
C HIS A 114 36.66 2.47 -9.66
N ILE A 115 37.33 1.37 -9.34
CA ILE A 115 38.61 1.35 -8.61
C ILE A 115 39.74 1.53 -9.61
#